data_AF-A0A2S2CNR5-F1
#
_entry.id   AF-A0A2S2CNR5-F1
#
_cell.length_a   1.000
_cell.length_b   1.000
_cell.length_c   1.000
_cell.angle_alpha   90.00
_cell.angle_beta   90.00
_cell.angle_gamma   90.00
#
_symmetry.space_group_name_H-M   'P 1'
#
loop_
_entity.id
_entity.type
_entity.pdbx_description
1 polymer ?
#
loop_
_entity_poly.entity_id
_entity_poly.type
_entity_poly.pdbx_seq_one_letter_code
_entity_poly.pdbx_strand_id
1 'polypeptide(L)' 'MTWLSRVLDLLNDPVGQAILRRDGLSRDDVLSVIAPVAEQLRRRPSPIQAMRNRQPPHGGGFPSLQQ' A
#
# COMPACT_ATOMS: atom_id res chain seq x y z
N MET A 1 5.92 -9.53 1.45
CA MET A 1 4.65 -9.81 0.74
C MET A 1 3.94 -8.49 0.46
N THR A 2 3.65 -8.18 -0.80
CA THR A 2 2.93 -6.96 -1.18
C THR A 2 1.42 -7.25 -1.28
N TRP A 3 0.59 -6.20 -1.16
CA TRP A 3 -0.86 -6.30 -1.30
C TRP A 3 -1.29 -6.94 -2.63
N LEU A 4 -0.58 -6.60 -3.73
CA LEU A 4 -0.86 -7.13 -5.06
C LEU A 4 -0.75 -8.66 -5.12
N SER A 5 0.24 -9.26 -4.43
CA SER A 5 0.39 -10.71 -4.38
C SER A 5 -0.81 -11.41 -3.73
N ARG A 6 -1.39 -10.81 -2.68
CA ARG A 6 -2.58 -11.37 -2.02
C ARG A 6 -3.82 -11.32 -2.91
N VAL A 7 -3.96 -10.25 -3.69
CA VAL A 7 -5.06 -10.11 -4.65
C VAL A 7 -4.92 -11.13 -5.78
N LEU A 8 -3.70 -11.34 -6.29
CA LEU A 8 -3.45 -12.36 -7.32
C LEU A 8 -3.76 -13.78 -6.82
N ASP A 9 -3.44 -14.07 -5.56
CA ASP A 9 -3.78 -15.35 -4.93
C ASP A 9 -5.30 -15.57 -4.88
N LEU A 10 -6.04 -14.54 -4.46
CA LEU A 10 -7.51 -14.56 -4.42
C LEU A 10 -8.15 -14.70 -5.81
N LEU A 11 -7.58 -14.09 -6.85
CA LEU A 11 -8.07 -14.22 -8.22
C LEU A 11 -7.77 -15.59 -8.85
N ASN A 12 -6.80 -16.32 -8.30
CA ASN A 12 -6.52 -17.71 -8.67
C ASN A 12 -7.35 -18.73 -7.88
N ASP A 13 -8.00 -18.30 -6.79
CA ASP A 13 -8.86 -19.17 -5.99
C ASP A 13 -10.07 -19.67 -6.79
N PRO A 14 -10.47 -20.96 -6.67
CA PRO A 14 -11.60 -21.52 -7.40
C PRO A 14 -12.91 -20.79 -7.15
N VAL A 15 -13.15 -20.32 -5.92
CA VAL A 15 -14.33 -19.54 -5.56
C VAL A 15 -14.25 -18.16 -6.19
N GLY A 16 -13.08 -17.53 -6.14
CA GLY A 16 -12.80 -16.27 -6.83
C GLY A 16 -13.11 -16.35 -8.32
N GLN A 17 -12.61 -17.38 -9.00
CA GLN A 17 -12.89 -17.60 -10.42
C GLN A 17 -14.37 -17.88 -10.72
N ALA A 18 -15.07 -18.61 -9.86
CA ALA A 18 -16.50 -18.87 -10.03
C ALA A 18 -17.33 -17.57 -9.95
N ILE A 19 -16.97 -16.67 -9.03
CA ILE A 19 -17.60 -15.35 -8.91
C ILE A 19 -17.34 -14.52 -10.16
N LEU A 20 -16.08 -14.44 -10.62
CA LEU A 20 -15.72 -13.70 -11.83
C LEU A 20 -16.51 -14.19 -13.05
N ARG A 21 -16.58 -15.50 -13.26
CA ARG A 21 -17.34 -16.09 -14.36
C ARG A 21 -18.84 -15.79 -14.27
N ARG A 22 -19.41 -15.82 -13.05
CA ARG A 22 -20.83 -15.50 -12.82
C ARG A 22 -21.16 -14.07 -13.24
N ASP A 23 -20.25 -13.14 -13.02
CA ASP A 23 -20.41 -11.73 -13.40
C ASP A 23 -19.87 -11.43 -14.81
N GLY A 24 -19.42 -12.44 -15.56
CA GLY A 24 -18.89 -12.27 -16.92
C GLY A 24 -17.54 -11.55 -16.98
N LEU A 25 -16.80 -11.56 -15.88
CA LEU A 25 -15.52 -10.86 -15.72
C LEU A 25 -14.34 -11.81 -15.88
N SER A 26 -13.27 -11.28 -16.46
CA SER A 26 -11.97 -11.96 -16.54
C SER A 26 -11.03 -11.46 -15.45
N ARG A 27 -9.98 -12.24 -15.18
CA ARG A 27 -8.90 -11.80 -14.28
C ARG A 27 -8.27 -10.48 -14.75
N ASP A 28 -8.06 -10.32 -16.05
CA ASP A 28 -7.51 -9.11 -16.65
C ASP A 28 -8.41 -7.88 -16.45
N ASP A 29 -9.74 -8.05 -16.51
CA ASP A 29 -10.69 -6.97 -16.26
C ASP A 29 -10.54 -6.43 -14.84
N VAL A 30 -10.44 -7.33 -13.87
CA VAL A 30 -10.21 -6.96 -12.46
C VAL A 30 -8.86 -6.29 -12.29
N LEU A 31 -7.79 -6.83 -12.90
CA LEU A 31 -6.45 -6.27 -12.82
C LEU A 31 -6.37 -4.85 -13.39
N SER A 32 -7.08 -4.59 -14.50
CA SER A 32 -7.17 -3.28 -15.12
C SER A 32 -7.80 -2.24 -14.18
N VAL A 33 -8.84 -2.63 -13.44
CA VAL A 33 -9.52 -1.75 -12.47
C VAL A 33 -8.66 -1.45 -11.24
N ILE A 34 -7.90 -2.43 -10.74
CA ILE A 34 -7.11 -2.27 -9.51
C ILE A 34 -5.70 -1.73 -9.73
N ALA A 35 -5.17 -1.74 -10.95
CA ALA A 35 -3.86 -1.17 -11.29
C ALA A 35 -3.65 0.27 -10.77
N PRO A 36 -4.58 1.23 -10.97
CA PRO A 36 -4.42 2.58 -10.41
C PRO A 36 -4.42 2.60 -8.88
N VAL A 37 -5.18 1.72 -8.23
CA VAL A 37 -5.21 1.60 -6.76
C VAL A 37 -3.90 1.02 -6.23
N ALA A 38 -3.34 0.03 -6.91
CA ALA A 38 -2.04 -0.55 -6.58
C ALA A 38 -0.93 0.50 -6.63
N GLU A 39 -0.93 1.34 -7.66
CA GLU A 39 0.02 2.43 -7.83
C GLU A 39 -0.14 3.50 -6.74
N GLN A 40 -1.37 3.87 -6.39
CA GLN A 40 -1.62 4.80 -5.27
C GLN A 40 -1.16 4.23 -3.93
N LEU A 41 -1.40 2.94 -3.67
CA LEU A 41 -0.95 2.26 -2.45
C LEU A 41 0.58 2.21 -2.38
N ARG A 42 1.26 2.03 -3.52
CA ARG A 42 2.72 2.03 -3.61
C ARG A 42 3.32 3.43 -3.37
N ARG A 43 2.62 4.49 -3.75
CA ARG A 43 3.03 5.89 -3.52
C ARG A 43 2.76 6.39 -2.10
N ARG A 44 1.89 5.72 -1.34
CA ARG A 44 1.65 6.10 0.05
C ARG A 44 2.88 5.75 0.89
N PRO A 45 3.50 6.73 1.58
CA PRO A 45 4.54 6.40 2.54
C PRO A 45 3.92 5.48 3.58
N SER A 46 4.64 4.42 3.94
CA SER A 46 4.19 3.51 4.99
C SER A 46 3.89 4.36 6.24
N PRO A 47 2.83 4.06 7.03
CA PRO A 47 2.50 4.84 8.22
C PRO A 47 3.69 5.00 9.19
N ILE A 48 4.62 4.04 9.20
CA ILE A 48 5.90 4.12 9.92
C ILE A 48 6.82 5.25 9.39
N GLN A 49 6.89 5.44 8.07
CA GLN A 49 7.65 6.56 7.46
C GLN A 49 6.97 7.92 7.71
N ALA A 50 5.63 7.95 7.68
CA ALA A 50 4.87 9.17 7.99
C ALA A 50 5.05 9.62 9.46
N MET A 51 5.18 8.66 10.39
CA MET A 51 5.52 8.95 11.79
C MET A 51 6.96 9.44 11.96
N ARG A 52 7.93 8.85 11.24
CA ARG A 52 9.34 9.27 11.27
C ARG A 52 9.55 10.70 10.79
N ASN A 53 8.82 11.12 9.74
CA ASN A 53 8.90 12.49 9.21
C ASN A 53 8.18 13.55 10.06
N ARG A 54 7.37 13.12 11.04
CA ARG A 54 6.74 14.03 12.02
C ARG A 54 7.55 14.16 13.30
N GLN A 55 8.62 13.40 13.46
CA GLN A 55 9.48 13.49 14.64
C GLN A 55 10.44 14.66 14.43
N PRO A 56 10.31 15.77 15.19
CA PRO A 56 11.29 16.84 15.11
C PRO A 56 12.67 16.28 15.48
N PRO A 57 13.77 16.80 14.90
CA PRO A 57 15.09 16.37 15.29
C PRO A 57 15.27 16.66 16.78
N HIS A 58 15.29 15.59 17.60
CA HIS A 58 15.85 15.67 18.94
C HIS A 58 17.37 15.81 18.78
N GLY A 59 17.78 17.05 18.54
CA GLY A 59 19.16 17.46 18.35
C GLY A 59 19.38 18.82 19.00
N GLY A 60 19.72 18.76 20.29
CA GLY A 60 20.41 19.75 21.12
C GLY A 60 20.44 21.22 20.68
N GLY A 61 19.75 22.06 21.44
CA GLY A 61 19.90 23.51 21.41
C GLY A 61 19.63 24.12 22.77
N PHE A 62 20.37 23.70 23.80
CA PHE A 62 20.44 24.49 25.03
C PHE A 62 21.40 25.67 24.76
N PRO A 63 21.00 26.92 24.99
CA PRO A 63 21.91 28.05 24.82
C PRO A 63 22.97 28.00 25.93
N SER A 64 24.22 27.73 25.55
CA SER A 64 25.37 27.86 26.44
C SER A 64 25.50 29.33 26.88
N LEU A 65 25.22 29.59 28.15
CA LEU A 65 25.51 30.86 28.82
C LEU A 65 27.04 31.02 28.91
N GLN A 66 27.62 31.98 28.18
CA GLN A 66 29.01 32.36 28.37
C GLN A 66 29.15 33.11 29.70
N GLN A 67 30.03 32.61 30.57
CA GLN A 67 30.68 33.36 31.65
C GLN A 67 32.18 33.26 31.44
#